data_AF-A0A3R6K9A6-F1
#
_entry.id   AF-A0A3R6K9A6-F1
#
_cell.length_a   1.000
_cell.length_b   1.000
_cell.length_c   1.000
_cell.angle_alpha   90.00
_cell.angle_beta   90.00
_cell.angle_gamma   90.00
#
_symmetry.space_group_name_H-M   'P 1'
#
loop_
_entity.id
_entity.type
_entity.pdbx_description
1 polymer ?
#
loop_
_entity_poly.entity_id
_entity_poly.type
_entity_poly.pdbx_seq_one_letter_code
_entity_poly.pdbx_strand_id
1 'polypeptide(L)'
;MGNRTVFDIHGVDYYPDITPDELPELYNQGYHILLLDFGSFNECCINEFLRCDRKLVIGSLAPWNIRQYRELLESISHYTNLGEGFYCLTRTESPKQIRDFSRLYQISISSVPSIPDPFYIKKEHFSILQEFIC
;
A
#
# COMPACT_ATOMS: atom_id res chain seq x y z
N MET A 1 2.20 28.93 5.50
CA MET A 1 1.74 27.71 4.81
C MET A 1 2.10 27.88 3.34
N GLY A 2 3.05 27.10 2.83
CA GLY A 2 3.50 27.24 1.44
C GLY A 2 2.37 26.92 0.47
N ASN A 3 2.34 27.58 -0.69
CA ASN A 3 1.39 27.27 -1.76
C ASN A 3 1.60 25.81 -2.20
N ARG A 4 0.82 24.88 -1.64
CA ARG A 4 0.69 23.55 -2.22
C ARG A 4 -0.10 23.69 -3.51
N THR A 5 0.40 23.08 -4.58
CA THR A 5 -0.30 23.07 -5.86
C THR A 5 -0.97 21.71 -6.01
N VAL A 6 -2.29 21.68 -5.92
CA VAL A 6 -3.09 20.54 -6.39
C VAL A 6 -3.03 20.55 -7.91
N PHE A 7 -2.84 19.38 -8.53
CA PHE A 7 -2.71 19.27 -9.97
C PHE A 7 -3.41 18.01 -10.49
N ASP A 8 -3.86 18.07 -11.75
CA ASP A 8 -4.45 16.95 -12.46
C ASP A 8 -3.46 16.38 -13.48
N ILE A 9 -3.43 15.04 -13.61
CA ILE A 9 -2.79 14.36 -14.73
C ILE A 9 -3.75 13.28 -15.24
N HIS A 10 -4.21 13.42 -16.48
CA HIS A 10 -5.05 12.43 -17.17
C HIS A 10 -6.35 12.07 -16.42
N GLY A 11 -6.97 13.04 -15.73
CA GLY A 11 -8.22 12.82 -14.98
C GLY A 11 -7.99 12.22 -13.59
N VAL A 12 -6.80 12.39 -13.04
CA VAL A 12 -6.42 11.99 -11.68
C VAL A 12 -5.93 13.24 -10.96
N ASP A 13 -6.63 13.61 -9.89
CA ASP A 13 -6.26 14.73 -9.04
C ASP A 13 -5.22 14.30 -7.98
N TYR A 14 -4.13 15.05 -7.90
CA TYR A 14 -3.03 14.81 -6.96
C TYR A 14 -3.03 15.89 -5.86
N TYR A 15 -3.11 15.42 -4.62
CA TYR A 15 -3.13 16.25 -3.41
C TYR A 15 -1.85 16.02 -2.59
N PRO A 16 -0.77 16.79 -2.84
CA PRO A 16 0.44 16.67 -2.04
C PRO A 16 0.23 17.21 -0.62
N ASP A 17 0.92 16.59 0.35
CA ASP A 17 0.97 17.02 1.75
C ASP A 17 -0.43 17.21 2.39
N ILE A 18 -1.36 16.29 2.10
CA ILE A 18 -2.70 16.26 2.72
C ILE A 18 -2.58 16.00 4.23
N THR A 19 -3.35 16.73 5.03
CA THR A 19 -3.49 16.44 6.47
C THR A 19 -4.77 15.66 6.76
N PRO A 20 -4.84 14.92 7.89
CA PRO A 20 -6.04 14.17 8.25
C PRO A 20 -7.33 15.02 8.31
N ASP A 21 -7.23 16.31 8.64
CA ASP A 21 -8.37 17.22 8.73
C ASP A 21 -8.99 17.54 7.36
N GLU A 22 -8.28 17.28 6.26
CA GLU A 22 -8.72 17.56 4.89
C GLU A 22 -9.37 16.35 4.21
N LEU A 23 -9.11 15.15 4.72
CA LEU A 23 -9.66 13.91 4.18
C LEU A 23 -11.19 13.84 4.17
N PRO A 24 -11.93 14.35 5.19
CA PRO A 24 -13.40 14.35 5.16
C PRO A 24 -14.00 15.07 3.95
N GLU A 25 -13.35 16.13 3.46
CA GLU A 25 -13.80 16.82 2.26
C GLU A 25 -13.59 15.94 1.03
N LEU A 26 -12.40 15.33 0.89
CA LEU A 26 -12.07 14.44 -0.22
C LEU A 26 -13.01 13.22 -0.28
N TYR A 27 -13.38 12.65 0.86
CA TYR A 27 -14.36 11.55 0.93
C TYR A 27 -15.74 11.94 0.37
N ASN A 28 -16.09 13.22 0.40
CA ASN A 28 -17.39 13.72 -0.08
C ASN A 28 -17.36 14.27 -1.51
N GLN A 29 -16.20 14.31 -2.18
CA GLN A 29 -16.06 14.84 -3.55
C GLN A 29 -16.53 13.86 -4.65
N GLY A 30 -16.95 12.64 -4.28
CA GLY A 30 -17.54 11.68 -5.22
C GLY A 30 -16.51 10.92 -6.07
N TYR A 31 -15.24 10.90 -5.68
CA TYR A 31 -14.21 10.07 -6.31
C TYR A 31 -14.61 8.59 -6.26
N HIS A 32 -14.39 7.88 -7.36
CA HIS A 32 -14.57 6.43 -7.43
C HIS A 32 -13.49 5.67 -6.66
N ILE A 33 -12.26 6.21 -6.64
CA ILE A 33 -11.09 5.64 -5.98
C ILE A 33 -10.33 6.78 -5.32
N LEU A 34 -9.98 6.61 -4.05
CA LEU A 34 -9.04 7.46 -3.32
C LEU A 34 -7.81 6.62 -2.98
N LEU A 35 -6.64 7.05 -3.48
CA LEU A 35 -5.36 6.40 -3.19
C LEU A 35 -4.60 7.22 -2.14
N LEU A 36 -4.49 6.67 -0.94
CA LEU A 36 -3.77 7.30 0.16
C LEU A 36 -2.35 6.75 0.24
N ASP A 37 -1.37 7.56 -0.14
CA ASP A 37 0.04 7.29 0.11
C ASP A 37 0.42 7.83 1.50
N PHE A 38 0.67 6.92 2.43
CA PHE A 38 1.06 7.27 3.81
C PHE A 38 2.54 7.60 3.96
N GLY A 39 3.36 7.39 2.92
CA GLY A 39 4.81 7.58 2.99
C GLY A 39 5.44 6.82 4.16
N SER A 40 5.99 7.57 5.13
CA SER A 40 6.52 6.99 6.37
C SER A 40 5.39 6.70 7.37
N PHE A 41 4.91 5.45 7.34
CA PHE A 41 3.84 4.99 8.22
C PHE A 41 4.20 5.16 9.70
N ASN A 42 3.33 5.82 10.45
CA ASN A 42 3.46 6.03 11.89
C ASN A 42 2.08 5.98 12.56
N GLU A 43 2.04 6.12 13.89
CA GLU A 43 0.80 6.00 14.67
C GLU A 43 -0.30 7.00 14.23
N CYS A 44 0.04 8.19 13.73
CA CYS A 44 -0.94 9.15 13.25
C CYS A 44 -1.66 8.68 11.98
N CYS A 45 -1.07 7.75 11.22
CA CYS A 45 -1.64 7.20 10.00
C CYS A 45 -2.70 6.13 10.26
N ILE A 46 -2.74 5.54 11.46
CA ILE A 46 -3.51 4.30 11.69
C ILE A 46 -5.01 4.47 11.46
N ASN A 47 -5.58 5.60 11.87
CA ASN A 47 -7.02 5.84 11.76
C ASN A 47 -7.47 5.84 10.30
N GLU A 48 -6.75 6.56 9.45
CA GLU A 48 -7.08 6.67 8.03
C GLU A 48 -6.71 5.39 7.26
N PHE A 49 -5.64 4.73 7.69
CA PHE A 49 -5.28 3.42 7.17
C PHE A 49 -6.37 2.38 7.44
N LEU A 50 -6.96 2.36 8.65
CA LEU A 50 -8.05 1.45 8.99
C LEU A 50 -9.34 1.72 8.22
N ARG A 51 -9.60 2.99 7.87
CA ARG A 51 -10.74 3.41 7.04
C ARG A 51 -10.65 2.98 5.58
N CYS A 52 -9.45 2.72 5.07
CA CYS A 52 -9.28 2.26 3.68
C CYS A 52 -9.96 0.91 3.47
N ASP A 53 -10.72 0.74 2.39
CA ASP A 53 -11.32 -0.57 2.05
C ASP A 53 -10.25 -1.62 1.74
N ARG A 54 -9.16 -1.18 1.09
CA ARG A 54 -8.00 -2.01 0.75
C ARG A 54 -6.74 -1.40 1.31
N LYS A 55 -5.92 -2.24 1.94
CA LYS A 55 -4.72 -1.87 2.68
C LYS A 55 -3.54 -2.60 2.06
N LEU A 56 -2.74 -1.89 1.28
CA LEU A 56 -1.55 -2.43 0.63
C LEU A 56 -0.32 -2.11 1.48
N VAL A 57 0.37 -3.13 1.99
CA VAL A 57 1.61 -2.94 2.75
C VAL A 57 2.77 -3.60 2.02
N ILE A 58 3.59 -2.76 1.39
CA ILE A 58 4.69 -3.19 0.53
C ILE A 58 6.00 -3.18 1.33
N GLY A 59 6.70 -4.31 1.35
CA GLY A 59 7.99 -4.44 2.02
C GLY A 59 8.97 -5.34 1.29
N SER A 60 10.19 -5.43 1.81
CA SER A 60 11.28 -6.22 1.21
C SER A 60 11.62 -7.42 2.09
N LEU A 61 11.70 -8.61 1.47
CA LEU A 61 12.22 -9.82 2.11
C LEU A 61 13.76 -9.91 2.09
N ALA A 62 14.45 -8.88 1.59
CA ALA A 62 15.92 -8.86 1.62
C ALA A 62 16.43 -8.89 3.08
N PRO A 63 17.55 -9.58 3.37
CA PRO A 63 18.03 -9.75 4.75
C PRO A 63 18.22 -8.45 5.54
N TRP A 64 18.58 -7.36 4.88
CA TRP A 64 18.77 -6.04 5.52
C TRP A 64 17.46 -5.26 5.78
N ASN A 65 16.35 -5.62 5.13
CA ASN A 65 15.06 -4.92 5.24
C ASN A 65 13.93 -5.77 5.86
N ILE A 66 14.07 -7.10 5.89
CA ILE A 66 13.05 -8.04 6.37
C ILE A 66 12.59 -7.74 7.80
N ARG A 67 13.51 -7.27 8.65
CA ARG A 67 13.22 -6.89 10.03
C ARG A 67 12.23 -5.73 10.11
N GLN A 68 12.46 -4.67 9.33
CA GLN A 68 11.60 -3.48 9.30
C GLN A 68 10.21 -3.82 8.78
N TYR A 69 10.13 -4.67 7.76
CA TYR A 69 8.84 -5.09 7.22
C TYR A 69 8.03 -5.88 8.25
N ARG A 70 8.68 -6.81 8.96
CA ARG A 70 8.04 -7.55 10.04
C ARG A 70 7.56 -6.63 11.16
N GLU A 71 8.41 -5.72 11.65
CA GLU A 71 8.07 -4.80 12.74
C GLU A 71 6.86 -3.91 12.37
N LEU A 72 6.75 -3.50 11.10
CA LEU A 72 5.58 -2.78 10.58
C LEU A 72 4.30 -3.65 10.58
N LEU A 73 4.40 -4.90 10.14
CA LEU A 73 3.24 -5.81 10.13
C LEU A 73 2.78 -6.15 11.55
N GLU A 74 3.73 -6.36 12.47
CA GLU A 74 3.47 -6.55 13.90
C GLU A 74 2.79 -5.31 14.49
N SER A 75 3.28 -4.10 14.19
CA SER A 75 2.67 -2.87 14.70
C SER A 75 1.24 -2.68 14.21
N ILE A 76 0.97 -2.94 12.93
CA ILE A 76 -0.38 -2.88 12.37
C ILE A 76 -1.30 -3.95 12.98
N SER A 77 -0.76 -5.15 13.27
CA SER A 77 -1.53 -6.25 13.86
C SER A 77 -2.08 -5.94 15.26
N HIS A 78 -1.53 -4.94 15.96
CA HIS A 78 -2.07 -4.46 17.23
C HIS A 78 -3.41 -3.72 17.07
N TYR A 79 -3.70 -3.20 15.88
CA TYR A 79 -4.90 -2.42 15.61
C TYR A 79 -5.95 -3.18 14.80
N THR A 80 -5.53 -4.15 13.97
CA THR A 80 -6.45 -4.92 13.13
C THR A 80 -5.88 -6.28 12.75
N ASN A 81 -6.77 -7.22 12.41
CA ASN A 81 -6.35 -8.48 11.80
C ASN A 81 -5.85 -8.24 10.38
N LEU A 82 -4.76 -8.91 10.00
CA LEU A 82 -4.20 -8.89 8.63
C LEU A 82 -4.99 -9.82 7.69
N GLY A 83 -6.32 -9.68 7.69
CA GLY A 83 -7.27 -10.54 6.99
C GLY A 83 -7.80 -9.93 5.70
N GLU A 84 -9.10 -10.05 5.46
CA GLU A 84 -9.77 -9.53 4.26
C GLU A 84 -9.51 -8.02 4.06
N GLY A 85 -9.26 -7.62 2.82
CA GLY A 85 -8.88 -6.25 2.47
C GLY A 85 -7.43 -5.89 2.78
N PHE A 86 -6.63 -6.80 3.35
CA PHE A 86 -5.21 -6.58 3.65
C PHE A 86 -4.31 -7.35 2.69
N TYR A 87 -3.37 -6.65 2.06
CA TYR A 87 -2.44 -7.23 1.10
C TYR A 87 -1.01 -6.92 1.52
N CYS A 88 -0.33 -7.93 2.04
CA CYS A 88 1.11 -7.84 2.31
C CYS A 88 1.86 -8.19 1.01
N LEU A 89 2.61 -7.24 0.49
CA LEU A 89 3.24 -7.32 -0.81
C LEU A 89 4.76 -7.22 -0.70
N THR A 90 5.46 -7.95 -1.56
CA THR A 90 6.91 -7.83 -1.64
C THR A 90 7.41 -7.96 -3.07
N ARG A 91 8.55 -7.35 -3.36
CA ARG A 91 9.23 -7.58 -4.64
C ARG A 91 10.25 -8.70 -4.47
N THR A 92 9.87 -9.92 -4.81
CA THR A 92 10.78 -11.06 -4.88
C THR A 92 10.41 -12.01 -6.01
N GLU A 93 11.42 -12.52 -6.69
CA GLU A 93 11.28 -13.58 -7.69
C GLU A 93 11.46 -14.98 -7.07
N SER A 94 11.61 -15.07 -5.74
CA SER A 94 11.83 -16.33 -5.03
C SER A 94 10.58 -16.81 -4.30
N PRO A 95 9.82 -17.77 -4.88
CA PRO A 95 8.70 -18.41 -4.18
C PRO A 95 9.12 -19.05 -2.86
N LYS A 96 10.38 -19.47 -2.72
CA LYS A 96 10.90 -20.04 -1.48
C LYS A 96 10.92 -18.99 -0.37
N GLN A 97 11.40 -17.76 -0.64
CA GLN A 97 11.42 -16.69 0.36
C GLN A 97 10.02 -16.34 0.86
N ILE A 98 9.05 -16.27 -0.06
CA ILE A 98 7.64 -16.02 0.29
C ILE A 98 7.13 -17.13 1.21
N ARG A 99 7.30 -18.41 0.83
CA ARG A 99 6.85 -19.54 1.65
C ARG A 99 7.51 -19.59 3.02
N ASP A 100 8.82 -19.36 3.09
CA ASP A 100 9.57 -19.41 4.34
C ASP A 100 9.14 -18.28 5.27
N PHE A 101 8.95 -17.05 4.75
CA PHE A 101 8.42 -15.92 5.51
C PHE A 101 7.00 -16.18 6.00
N SER A 102 6.10 -16.57 5.11
CA SER A 102 4.69 -16.80 5.45
C SER A 102 4.54 -17.90 6.49
N ARG A 103 5.36 -18.96 6.43
CA ARG A 103 5.35 -20.01 7.45
C ARG A 103 5.91 -19.53 8.79
N LEU A 104 7.00 -18.76 8.77
CA LEU A 104 7.65 -18.31 10.00
C LEU A 104 6.77 -17.32 10.76
N TYR A 105 6.11 -16.41 10.06
CA TYR A 105 5.36 -15.31 10.66
C TYR A 105 3.85 -15.48 10.62
N GLN A 106 3.34 -16.55 9.97
CA GLN A 106 1.90 -16.81 9.81
C GLN A 106 1.17 -15.65 9.10
N ILE A 107 1.83 -15.00 8.14
CA ILE A 107 1.30 -13.88 7.36
C ILE A 107 1.29 -14.26 5.88
N SER A 108 0.15 -14.10 5.20
CA SER A 108 0.06 -14.28 3.76
C SER A 108 0.76 -13.12 3.04
N ILE A 109 1.70 -13.43 2.15
CA ILE A 109 2.42 -12.44 1.34
C ILE A 109 2.38 -12.81 -0.12
N SER A 110 2.16 -11.82 -0.98
CA SER A 110 2.17 -11.95 -2.44
C SER A 110 3.32 -11.16 -3.07
N SER A 111 3.80 -11.63 -4.22
CA SER A 111 4.81 -10.89 -4.98
C SER A 111 4.17 -9.85 -5.90
N VAL A 112 4.78 -8.68 -6.01
CA VAL A 112 4.44 -7.69 -7.05
C VAL A 112 5.37 -7.82 -8.25
N PRO A 113 4.86 -7.68 -9.49
CA PRO A 113 5.68 -7.76 -10.68
C PRO A 113 6.69 -6.61 -10.73
N SER A 114 7.85 -6.87 -11.33
CA SER A 114 8.83 -5.84 -11.61
C SER A 114 8.38 -5.03 -12.83
N ILE A 115 8.16 -3.73 -12.66
CA ILE A 115 7.76 -2.81 -13.73
C ILE A 115 8.89 -1.79 -13.92
N PRO A 116 9.78 -1.97 -14.91
CA PRO A 116 10.91 -1.06 -15.12
C PRO A 116 10.49 0.37 -15.48
N ASP A 117 9.40 0.49 -16.24
CA ASP A 117 8.82 1.78 -16.62
C ASP A 117 7.36 1.82 -16.14
N PRO A 118 7.03 2.64 -15.12
CA PRO A 118 5.68 2.73 -14.57
C PRO A 118 4.65 3.28 -15.57
N PHE A 119 5.09 3.97 -16.62
CA PHE A 119 4.21 4.46 -17.70
C PHE A 119 4.00 3.42 -18.80
N TYR A 120 4.73 2.30 -18.77
CA TYR A 120 4.62 1.21 -19.74
C TYR A 120 4.31 -0.12 -19.04
N ILE A 121 3.05 -0.30 -18.66
CA ILE A 121 2.55 -1.52 -18.04
C ILE A 121 2.21 -2.54 -19.13
N LYS A 122 2.88 -3.70 -19.10
CA LYS A 122 2.57 -4.82 -20.00
C LYS A 122 1.24 -5.49 -19.62
N LYS A 123 0.52 -6.00 -20.62
CA LYS A 123 -0.75 -6.72 -20.45
C LYS A 123 -0.69 -7.82 -19.38
N GLU A 124 0.43 -8.53 -19.31
CA GLU A 124 0.67 -9.62 -18.35
C GLU A 124 0.67 -9.17 -16.88
N HIS A 125 0.92 -7.89 -16.59
CA HIS A 125 0.92 -7.36 -15.23
C HIS A 125 -0.47 -6.89 -14.77
N PHE A 126 -1.40 -6.61 -15.70
CA PHE A 126 -2.71 -6.06 -15.36
C PHE A 126 -3.53 -6.97 -14.46
N SER A 127 -3.50 -8.29 -14.69
CA SER A 127 -4.29 -9.23 -13.88
C SER A 127 -3.91 -9.16 -12.40
N ILE A 128 -2.60 -9.11 -12.11
CA ILE A 128 -2.10 -9.01 -10.73
C ILE A 128 -2.41 -7.64 -10.13
N LEU A 129 -2.21 -6.57 -10.89
CA LEU A 129 -2.48 -5.21 -10.39
C LEU A 129 -3.98 -4.98 -10.11
N GLN A 130 -4.87 -5.59 -10.91
CA GLN A 130 -6.31 -5.50 -10.71
C GLN A 130 -6.76 -6.17 -9.41
N GLU A 131 -6.12 -7.25 -8.96
CA GLU A 131 -6.45 -7.90 -7.68
C GLU A 131 -6.27 -6.95 -6.47
N PHE A 132 -5.38 -5.97 -6.59
CA PHE A 132 -5.09 -5.01 -5.51
C PHE A 132 -6.00 -3.79 -5.52
N ILE A 133 -6.62 -3.46 -6.66
CA ILE A 133 -7.36 -2.21 -6.88
C ILE A 133 -8.86 -2.48 -7.08
N CYS A 134 -9.25 -3.67 -7.57
CA CYS A 134 -10.63 -4.06 -7.91
C CYS A 134 -11.10 -5.27 -7.09
#